data_AF-R6MNT1-F1
#
_entry.id   AF-R6MNT1-F1
#
_cell.length_a   1.000
_cell.length_b   1.000
_cell.length_c   1.000
_cell.angle_alpha   90.00
_cell.angle_beta   90.00
_cell.angle_gamma   90.00
#
_symmetry.space_group_name_H-M   'P 1'
#
loop_
_entity.id
_entity.type
_entity.pdbx_description
1 polymer ?
#
loop_
_entity_poly.entity_id
_entity_poly.type
_entity_poly.pdbx_seq_one_letter_code
_entity_poly.pdbx_strand_id
1 'polypeptide(L)'
;MFINSFLIGFGQGFQPVCGFNYGAGLFHRVREGFWFCVKTGAVFLFVCAVIGYIFSPEIVSWFRDDPHVIETGTRALRWQLITLPLGAWVILCNMMLQTIRKPVRAVTLSSARQGLFFIPFILILPHFLGLQGVEMCQAVSDLCSFLIAIPLTVPVLNEMKK
;
A
#
# COMPACT_ATOMS: atom_id res chain seq x y z
N MET A 1 4.20 10.80 4.64
CA MET A 1 5.45 10.80 3.85
C MET A 1 6.49 9.80 4.41
N PHE A 2 6.95 9.92 5.67
CA PHE A 2 7.99 9.03 6.24
C PHE A 2 7.68 7.52 6.24
N ILE A 3 6.46 7.11 6.60
CA ILE A 3 6.07 5.69 6.65
C ILE A 3 6.18 5.03 5.26
N ASN A 4 5.82 5.76 4.20
CA ASN A 4 5.85 5.25 2.84
C ASN A 4 7.30 5.07 2.35
N SER A 5 8.23 5.92 2.80
CA SER A 5 9.67 5.80 2.50
C SER A 5 10.29 4.53 3.08
N PHE A 6 9.90 4.15 4.30
CA PHE A 6 10.35 2.89 4.91
C PHE A 6 9.93 1.69 4.03
N LEU A 7 8.68 1.69 3.59
CA LEU A 7 8.10 0.62 2.79
C LEU A 7 8.77 0.53 1.41
N ILE A 8 9.02 1.67 0.77
CA ILE A 8 9.77 1.74 -0.49
C ILE A 8 11.20 1.22 -0.28
N GLY A 9 11.91 1.66 0.76
CA GLY A 9 13.26 1.19 1.07
C GLY A 9 13.32 -0.32 1.30
N PHE A 10 12.33 -0.85 2.03
CA PHE A 10 12.20 -2.27 2.27
C PHE A 10 11.93 -3.07 0.98
N GLY A 11 11.08 -2.55 0.09
CA GLY A 11 10.85 -3.13 -1.22
C GLY A 11 12.07 -3.06 -2.16
N GLN A 12 12.82 -1.95 -2.13
CA GLN A 12 14.08 -1.81 -2.87
C GLN A 12 15.13 -2.84 -2.42
N GLY A 13 15.19 -3.18 -1.12
CA GLY A 13 16.02 -4.28 -0.63
C GLY A 13 15.57 -5.67 -1.10
N PHE A 14 14.26 -5.86 -1.31
CA PHE A 14 13.71 -7.12 -1.82
C PHE A 14 13.95 -7.32 -3.33
N GLN A 15 13.96 -6.25 -4.14
CA GLN A 15 14.17 -6.34 -5.60
C GLN A 15 15.44 -7.12 -6.02
N PRO A 16 16.65 -6.88 -5.48
CA PRO A 16 17.84 -7.64 -5.87
C PRO A 16 17.79 -9.11 -5.42
N VAL A 17 17.24 -9.37 -4.22
CA VAL A 17 17.05 -10.74 -3.71
C VAL A 17 16.10 -11.52 -4.61
N CYS A 18 15.00 -10.89 -5.02
CA CYS A 18 14.05 -11.45 -5.96
C CYS A 18 14.70 -11.67 -7.34
N GLY A 19 15.41 -10.67 -7.87
CA GLY A 19 16.01 -10.73 -9.21
C GLY A 19 17.08 -11.79 -9.36
N PHE A 20 17.96 -11.93 -8.36
CA PHE A 20 19.03 -12.93 -8.37
C PHE A 20 18.48 -14.36 -8.24
N ASN A 21 17.60 -14.60 -7.26
CA ASN A 21 17.02 -15.93 -7.06
C ASN A 21 16.10 -16.34 -8.22
N TYR A 22 15.34 -15.40 -8.79
CA TYR A 22 14.50 -15.66 -9.96
C TYR A 22 15.35 -15.96 -11.21
N GLY A 23 16.43 -15.20 -11.44
CA GLY A 23 17.37 -15.45 -12.54
C GLY A 23 18.10 -16.79 -12.43
N ALA A 24 18.35 -17.27 -11.20
CA ALA A 24 18.95 -18.57 -10.93
C ALA A 24 17.95 -19.75 -10.92
N GLY A 25 16.65 -19.50 -11.19
CA GLY A 25 15.60 -20.53 -11.15
C GLY A 25 15.22 -21.00 -9.72
N LEU A 26 15.69 -20.32 -8.68
CA LEU A 26 15.43 -20.65 -7.27
C LEU A 26 14.10 -20.03 -6.79
N PHE A 27 12.99 -20.42 -7.42
CA PHE A 27 11.65 -19.87 -7.16
C PHE A 27 11.19 -20.05 -5.71
N HIS A 28 11.63 -21.11 -5.02
CA HIS A 28 11.35 -21.32 -3.61
C HIS A 28 11.82 -20.15 -2.73
N ARG A 29 13.06 -19.69 -2.94
CA ARG A 29 13.66 -18.59 -2.18
C ARG A 29 13.00 -17.25 -2.48
N VAL A 30 12.56 -17.05 -3.72
CA VAL A 30 11.77 -15.85 -4.09
C VAL A 30 10.47 -15.81 -3.28
N ARG A 31 9.78 -16.95 -3.16
CA ARG A 31 8.51 -17.05 -2.41
C ARG A 31 8.71 -16.85 -0.91
N GLU A 32 9.74 -17.45 -0.33
CA GLU A 32 10.09 -17.23 1.09
C GLU A 32 10.44 -15.77 1.36
N GLY A 33 11.28 -15.16 0.52
CA GLY A 33 11.65 -13.75 0.62
C GLY A 33 10.42 -12.84 0.51
N PHE A 34 9.53 -13.12 -0.45
CA PHE A 34 8.29 -12.37 -0.62
C PHE A 34 7.40 -12.43 0.63
N TRP A 35 7.14 -13.64 1.16
CA TRP A 35 6.31 -13.79 2.36
C TRP A 35 6.97 -13.22 3.61
N PHE A 36 8.29 -13.34 3.74
CA PHE A 36 9.04 -12.70 4.81
C PHE A 36 8.88 -11.18 4.75
N CYS A 37 9.06 -10.59 3.56
CA CYS A 37 8.91 -9.16 3.37
C CYS A 37 7.48 -8.70 3.63
N VAL A 38 6.48 -9.41 3.09
CA VAL A 38 5.07 -9.05 3.29
C VAL A 38 4.69 -9.12 4.76
N LYS A 39 5.05 -10.19 5.48
CA LYS A 39 4.74 -10.33 6.90
C LYS A 39 5.42 -9.24 7.72
N THR A 40 6.72 -9.04 7.52
CA THR A 40 7.50 -8.04 8.27
C THR A 40 6.99 -6.63 8.00
N GLY A 41 6.75 -6.30 6.73
CA GLY A 41 6.20 -5.00 6.32
C GLY A 41 4.78 -4.78 6.85
N ALA A 42 3.90 -5.78 6.76
CA ALA A 42 2.53 -5.66 7.27
C ALA A 42 2.50 -5.48 8.80
N VAL A 43 3.31 -6.24 9.55
CA VAL A 43 3.41 -6.10 11.01
C VAL A 43 3.96 -4.72 11.38
N PHE A 44 5.04 -4.27 10.74
CA PHE A 44 5.61 -2.95 10.99
C PHE A 44 4.60 -1.84 10.72
N LEU A 45 3.92 -1.87 9.57
CA LEU A 45 2.92 -0.87 9.23
C LEU A 45 1.68 -0.95 10.12
N PHE A 46 1.30 -2.14 10.58
CA PHE A 46 0.20 -2.30 11.53
C PHE A 46 0.54 -1.64 12.88
N VAL A 47 1.77 -1.86 13.38
CA VAL A 47 2.25 -1.18 14.60
C VAL A 47 2.27 0.34 14.40
N CYS A 48 2.80 0.82 13.27
CA CYS A 48 2.76 2.26 12.95
C CYS A 48 1.34 2.81 12.83
N ALA A 49 0.40 2.04 12.26
CA ALA A 49 -1.00 2.42 12.12
C ALA A 49 -1.68 2.55 13.48
N VAL A 50 -1.47 1.59 14.40
CA VAL A 50 -2.03 1.62 15.75
C VAL A 50 -1.48 2.81 16.55
N ILE A 51 -0.16 3.00 16.55
CA ILE A 51 0.48 4.14 17.22
C ILE A 51 -0.04 5.45 16.62
N GLY A 52 -0.03 5.57 15.29
CA GLY A 52 -0.54 6.75 14.60
C GLY A 52 -2.02 7.02 14.87
N TYR A 53 -2.84 5.98 15.07
CA TYR A 53 -4.26 6.13 15.35
C TYR A 53 -4.49 6.71 16.74
N ILE A 54 -3.74 6.23 17.74
CA ILE A 54 -3.81 6.70 19.14
C ILE A 54 -3.31 8.14 19.24
N PHE A 55 -2.17 8.45 18.62
CA PHE A 55 -1.55 9.77 18.65
C PHE A 55 -2.08 10.74 17.58
N SER A 56 -3.07 10.31 16.77
CA SER A 56 -3.64 11.14 15.69
C SER A 56 -4.09 12.54 16.13
N PRO A 57 -4.86 12.73 17.22
CA PRO A 57 -5.29 14.07 17.63
C PRO A 57 -4.13 14.95 18.10
N GLU A 58 -3.13 14.37 18.78
CA GLU A 58 -1.94 15.11 19.25
C GLU A 58 -1.09 15.60 18.07
N ILE A 59 -0.84 14.72 17.09
CA ILE A 59 -0.08 15.06 15.89
C ILE A 59 -0.75 16.21 15.12
N VAL A 60 -2.09 16.18 15.00
CA VAL A 60 -2.81 17.23 14.25
C VAL A 60 -2.86 18.54 15.04
N SER A 61 -2.97 18.48 16.38
CA SER A 61 -2.93 19.68 17.23
C SER A 61 -1.62 20.46 17.13
N TRP A 62 -0.49 19.80 16.86
CA TRP A 62 0.80 20.48 16.65
C TRP A 62 0.86 21.33 15.38
N PHE A 63 0.00 21.05 14.38
CA PHE A 63 -0.03 21.81 13.13
C PHE A 63 -1.01 22.99 13.17
N ARG A 64 -2.10 22.88 13.95
CA ARG A 64 -3.12 23.92 14.02
C ARG A 64 -4.01 23.75 15.27
N ASP A 65 -4.29 24.85 15.95
CA ASP A 65 -5.15 24.89 17.16
C ASP A 65 -6.65 25.10 16.85
N ASP A 66 -7.08 24.99 15.58
CA ASP A 66 -8.48 25.17 15.18
C ASP A 66 -9.27 23.86 15.38
N PRO A 67 -10.29 23.82 16.27
CA PRO A 67 -11.03 22.59 16.59
C PRO A 67 -11.64 21.90 15.36
N HIS A 68 -12.08 22.68 14.38
CA HIS A 68 -12.71 22.12 13.17
C HIS A 68 -11.69 21.46 12.24
N VAL A 69 -10.46 21.99 12.21
CA VAL A 69 -9.35 21.40 11.45
C VAL A 69 -8.78 20.18 12.17
N ILE A 70 -8.73 20.19 13.51
CA ILE A 70 -8.26 19.03 14.29
C ILE A 70 -9.20 17.84 14.07
N GLU A 71 -10.51 18.04 14.15
CA GLU A 71 -11.48 16.96 13.96
C GLU A 71 -11.40 16.36 12.54
N THR A 72 -11.34 17.22 11.54
CA THR A 72 -11.24 16.85 10.12
C THR A 72 -9.91 16.14 9.83
N GLY A 73 -8.78 16.76 10.22
CA GLY A 73 -7.45 16.19 10.02
C GLY A 73 -7.27 14.84 10.74
N THR A 74 -7.86 14.69 11.93
CA THR A 74 -7.84 13.42 12.68
C THR A 74 -8.60 12.33 11.92
N ARG A 75 -9.76 12.64 11.34
CA ARG A 75 -10.54 11.68 10.53
C ARG A 75 -9.78 11.27 9.27
N ALA A 76 -9.23 12.23 8.54
CA ALA A 76 -8.41 11.99 7.36
C ALA A 76 -7.22 11.07 7.69
N LEU A 77 -6.49 11.37 8.77
CA LEU A 77 -5.33 10.60 9.20
C LEU A 77 -5.73 9.17 9.56
N ARG A 78 -6.83 8.98 10.30
CA ARG A 78 -7.32 7.65 10.69
C ARG A 78 -7.68 6.79 9.48
N TRP A 79 -8.36 7.35 8.48
CA TRP A 79 -8.68 6.65 7.24
C TRP A 79 -7.42 6.18 6.51
N GLN A 80 -6.41 7.05 6.45
CA GLN A 80 -5.15 6.73 5.78
C GLN A 80 -4.30 5.72 6.57
N LEU A 81 -4.34 5.77 7.91
CA LEU A 81 -3.61 4.84 8.76
C LEU A 81 -4.18 3.42 8.67
N ILE A 82 -5.51 3.26 8.55
CA ILE A 82 -6.16 1.95 8.43
C ILE A 82 -5.74 1.23 7.13
N THR A 83 -5.46 1.96 6.06
CA THR A 83 -5.06 1.37 4.77
C THR A 83 -3.55 1.16 4.62
N LEU A 84 -2.73 1.68 5.54
CA LEU A 84 -1.28 1.48 5.51
C LEU A 84 -0.84 0.01 5.41
N PRO A 85 -1.38 -0.94 6.21
CA PRO A 85 -0.96 -2.34 6.14
C PRO A 85 -1.26 -2.96 4.76
N LEU A 86 -2.32 -2.53 4.09
CA LEU A 86 -2.67 -2.97 2.73
C LEU A 86 -1.60 -2.52 1.72
N GLY A 87 -1.00 -1.35 1.96
CA GLY A 87 0.10 -0.81 1.19
C GLY A 87 1.35 -1.69 1.18
N ALA A 88 1.63 -2.45 2.26
CA ALA A 88 2.74 -3.42 2.30
C ALA A 88 2.62 -4.43 1.17
N TRP A 89 1.43 -5.03 1.05
CA TRP A 89 1.15 -6.04 0.04
C TRP A 89 1.24 -5.43 -1.36
N VAL A 90 0.56 -4.31 -1.61
CA VAL A 90 0.49 -3.70 -2.94
C VAL A 90 1.88 -3.31 -3.46
N ILE A 91 2.71 -2.66 -2.63
CA ILE A 91 4.05 -2.21 -3.04
C ILE A 91 4.99 -3.41 -3.27
N LEU A 92 5.00 -4.39 -2.37
CA LEU A 92 5.85 -5.57 -2.53
C LEU A 92 5.44 -6.42 -3.73
N CYS A 93 4.13 -6.59 -3.98
CA CYS A 93 3.63 -7.25 -5.19
C CYS A 93 4.08 -6.51 -6.44
N ASN A 94 3.92 -5.18 -6.45
CA ASN A 94 4.31 -4.37 -7.60
C ASN A 94 5.80 -4.53 -7.90
N MET A 95 6.65 -4.43 -6.87
CA MET A 95 8.09 -4.58 -7.03
C MET A 95 8.50 -5.99 -7.46
N MET A 96 7.87 -7.03 -6.91
CA MET A 96 8.10 -8.42 -7.35
C MET A 96 7.77 -8.58 -8.83
N LEU A 97 6.62 -8.09 -9.28
CA LEU A 97 6.17 -8.20 -10.67
C LEU A 97 7.09 -7.45 -11.64
N GLN A 98 7.61 -6.29 -11.23
CA GLN A 98 8.62 -5.55 -11.99
C GLN A 98 9.91 -6.36 -12.14
N THR A 99 10.40 -6.97 -11.06
CA THR A 99 11.66 -7.75 -11.06
C THR A 99 11.56 -9.06 -11.85
N ILE A 100 10.40 -9.73 -11.82
CA ILE A 100 10.16 -11.03 -12.48
C ILE A 100 9.91 -10.89 -14.00
N ARG A 101 10.14 -9.71 -14.58
CA ARG A 101 9.87 -9.39 -16.00
C ARG A 101 8.39 -9.57 -16.38
N LYS A 102 7.47 -9.31 -15.45
CA LYS A 102 6.02 -9.18 -15.73
C LYS A 102 5.55 -7.73 -15.59
N PRO A 103 6.14 -6.78 -16.33
CA PRO A 103 5.89 -5.35 -16.14
C PRO A 103 4.45 -4.95 -16.45
N VAL A 104 3.78 -5.61 -17.40
CA VAL A 104 2.36 -5.33 -17.73
C VAL A 104 1.48 -5.46 -16.48
N ARG A 105 1.67 -6.54 -15.71
CA ARG A 105 0.94 -6.77 -14.45
C ARG A 105 1.28 -5.72 -13.39
N ALA A 106 2.55 -5.32 -13.30
CA ALA A 106 2.99 -4.27 -12.37
C ALA A 106 2.40 -2.90 -12.73
N VAL A 107 2.40 -2.54 -14.01
CA VAL A 107 1.83 -1.28 -14.51
C VAL A 107 0.33 -1.24 -14.27
N THR A 108 -0.40 -2.33 -14.54
CA THR A 108 -1.83 -2.41 -14.21
C THR A 108 -2.07 -2.18 -12.72
N LEU A 109 -1.23 -2.74 -11.84
CA LEU A 109 -1.37 -2.57 -10.40
C LEU A 109 -1.02 -1.15 -9.93
N SER A 110 0.03 -0.52 -10.47
CA SER A 110 0.38 0.87 -10.11
C SER A 110 -0.66 1.85 -10.63
N SER A 111 -1.14 1.62 -11.86
CA SER A 111 -2.20 2.41 -12.48
C SER A 111 -3.54 2.22 -11.77
N ALA A 112 -3.83 1.03 -11.25
CA ALA A 112 -5.01 0.80 -10.41
C ALA A 112 -5.04 1.74 -9.20
N ARG A 113 -3.91 1.83 -8.51
CA ARG A 113 -3.76 2.62 -7.29
C ARG A 113 -3.82 4.12 -7.47
N GLN A 114 -3.13 4.65 -8.48
CA GLN A 114 -2.99 6.10 -8.66
C GLN A 114 -3.93 6.67 -9.72
N GLY A 115 -4.42 5.85 -10.65
CA GLY A 115 -5.20 6.30 -11.79
C GLY A 115 -6.61 5.71 -11.84
N LEU A 116 -6.73 4.41 -12.10
CA LEU A 116 -8.01 3.78 -12.46
C LEU A 116 -9.04 3.82 -11.35
N PHE A 117 -8.65 3.70 -10.08
CA PHE A 117 -9.60 3.80 -8.96
C PHE A 117 -9.60 5.20 -8.34
N PHE A 118 -8.42 5.82 -8.22
CA PHE A 118 -8.33 7.11 -7.56
C PHE A 118 -9.05 8.23 -8.32
N ILE A 119 -8.89 8.31 -9.66
CA ILE A 119 -9.47 9.39 -10.47
C ILE A 119 -11.01 9.35 -10.46
N PRO A 120 -11.69 8.20 -10.68
CA PRO A 120 -13.14 8.16 -10.57
C PRO A 120 -13.63 8.45 -9.14
N PHE A 121 -12.96 7.93 -8.11
CA PHE A 121 -13.40 8.15 -6.74
C PHE A 121 -13.23 9.60 -6.30
N ILE A 122 -12.15 10.29 -6.68
CA ILE A 122 -12.00 11.70 -6.32
C ILE A 122 -12.98 12.62 -7.06
N LEU A 123 -13.49 12.23 -8.23
CA LEU A 123 -14.52 13.00 -8.95
C LEU A 123 -15.93 12.74 -8.43
N ILE A 124 -16.22 11.50 -8.02
CA ILE A 124 -17.58 11.08 -7.63
C ILE A 124 -17.81 11.27 -6.13
N LEU A 125 -16.89 10.81 -5.28
CA LEU A 125 -17.12 10.69 -3.83
C LEU A 125 -17.26 12.04 -3.11
N PRO A 126 -16.49 13.09 -3.46
CA PRO A 126 -16.68 14.42 -2.88
C PRO A 126 -18.00 15.09 -3.28
N HIS A 127 -18.59 14.68 -4.41
CA HIS A 127 -19.88 15.22 -4.85
C HIS A 127 -21.04 14.77 -3.93
N PHE A 128 -20.92 13.59 -3.31
CA PHE A 128 -21.94 13.04 -2.41
C PHE A 128 -21.62 13.29 -0.91
N LEU A 129 -20.35 13.28 -0.53
CA LEU A 129 -19.91 13.28 0.88
C LEU A 129 -19.08 14.52 1.26
N GLY A 130 -18.92 15.49 0.36
CA GLY A 130 -18.16 16.70 0.59
C GLY A 130 -16.71 16.40 0.99
N LEU A 131 -16.28 16.97 2.12
CA LEU A 131 -14.91 16.85 2.62
C LEU A 131 -14.53 15.42 3.02
N GLN A 132 -15.46 14.67 3.63
CA GLN A 132 -15.25 13.25 3.99
C GLN A 132 -15.08 12.37 2.74
N GLY A 133 -15.71 12.75 1.63
CA GLY A 133 -15.53 12.07 0.35
C GLY A 133 -14.10 12.16 -0.19
N VAL A 134 -13.40 13.27 0.07
CA VAL A 134 -11.99 13.45 -0.31
C VAL A 134 -11.08 12.58 0.57
N GLU A 135 -11.37 12.47 1.87
CA GLU A 135 -10.57 11.66 2.80
C GLU A 135 -10.73 10.16 2.52
N MET A 136 -11.97 9.71 2.29
CA MET A 136 -12.27 8.31 2.03
C MET A 136 -11.79 7.86 0.65
N CYS A 137 -11.72 8.74 -0.37
CA CYS A 137 -11.37 8.30 -1.73
C CYS A 137 -9.99 7.64 -1.80
N GLN A 138 -9.03 8.13 -1.01
CA GLN A 138 -7.70 7.56 -0.95
C GLN A 138 -7.71 6.17 -0.28
N ALA A 139 -8.40 6.04 0.85
CA ALA A 139 -8.52 4.76 1.54
C ALA A 139 -9.26 3.70 0.70
N VAL A 140 -10.36 4.09 0.06
CA VAL A 140 -11.15 3.22 -0.82
C VAL A 140 -10.33 2.80 -2.05
N SER A 141 -9.57 3.73 -2.66
CA SER A 141 -8.68 3.41 -3.78
C SER A 141 -7.59 2.41 -3.39
N ASP A 142 -6.96 2.60 -2.21
CA ASP A 142 -5.94 1.67 -1.70
C ASP A 142 -6.56 0.27 -1.41
N LEU A 143 -7.79 0.21 -0.88
CA LEU A 143 -8.52 -1.05 -0.66
C LEU A 143 -8.84 -1.77 -1.98
N CYS A 144 -9.37 -1.06 -2.98
CA CYS A 144 -9.63 -1.62 -4.31
C CYS A 144 -8.35 -2.10 -4.98
N SER A 145 -7.25 -1.35 -4.82
CA SER A 145 -5.94 -1.73 -5.35
C SER A 145 -5.38 -2.98 -4.70
N PHE A 146 -5.59 -3.15 -3.40
CA PHE A 146 -5.26 -4.39 -2.70
C PHE A 146 -6.08 -5.58 -3.22
N LEU A 147 -7.39 -5.39 -3.44
CA LEU A 147 -8.26 -6.43 -4.01
C LEU A 147 -7.81 -6.85 -5.42
N ILE A 148 -7.30 -5.92 -6.24
CA ILE A 148 -6.72 -6.22 -7.55
C ILE A 148 -5.31 -6.84 -7.42
N ALA A 149 -4.53 -6.47 -6.40
CA ALA A 149 -3.19 -7.02 -6.18
C ALA A 149 -3.22 -8.54 -5.96
N ILE A 150 -4.21 -9.07 -5.25
CA ILE A 150 -4.35 -10.51 -4.96
C ILE A 150 -4.44 -11.36 -6.25
N PRO A 151 -5.44 -11.19 -7.15
CA PRO A 151 -5.57 -11.99 -8.35
C PRO A 151 -4.44 -11.77 -9.36
N LEU A 152 -3.73 -10.64 -9.32
CA LEU A 152 -2.54 -10.43 -10.15
C LEU A 152 -1.32 -11.19 -9.63
N THR A 153 -1.20 -11.35 -8.32
CA THR A 153 -0.01 -11.90 -7.65
C THR A 153 -0.13 -13.41 -7.38
N VAL A 154 -1.31 -13.89 -7.00
CA VAL A 154 -1.56 -15.31 -6.69
C VAL A 154 -1.20 -16.25 -7.86
N PRO A 155 -1.56 -15.97 -9.13
CA PRO A 155 -1.15 -16.79 -10.26
C PRO A 155 0.36 -16.81 -10.46
N VAL A 156 1.04 -15.69 -10.22
CA VAL A 156 2.50 -15.59 -10.34
C VAL A 156 3.21 -16.40 -9.27
N LEU A 157 2.70 -16.36 -8.03
CA LEU A 157 3.20 -17.19 -6.93
C LEU A 157 2.92 -18.69 -7.16
N ASN A 158 1.81 -19.03 -7.83
CA ASN A 158 1.47 -20.41 -8.17
C ASN A 158 2.28 -20.96 -9.36
N GLU A 159 2.62 -20.12 -10.35
CA GLU A 159 3.56 -20.49 -11.42
C GLU A 159 4.94 -20.85 -10.84
N MET A 160 5.39 -20.13 -9.81
CA MET A 160 6.64 -20.39 -9.07
C MET A 160 6.58 -21.64 -8.15
N LYS A 161 5.45 -22.35 -8.13
CA LYS A 161 5.26 -23.58 -7.35
C LYS A 161 5.52 -24.84 -8.17
N LYS A 162 5.46 -24.73 -9.50
CA LYS A 162 5.76 -25.79 -10.47
C LYS A 162 7.25 -25.80 -10.80
#